data_AF-A0A1G7G941-F1
#
_entry.id   AF-A0A1G7G941-F1
#
_cell.length_a   1.000
_cell.length_b   1.000
_cell.length_c   1.000
_cell.angle_alpha   90.00
_cell.angle_beta   90.00
_cell.angle_gamma   90.00
#
_symmetry.space_group_name_H-M   'P 1'
#
loop_
_entity.id
_entity.type
_entity.pdbx_description
1 polymer ?
#
loop_
_entity_poly.entity_id
_entity_poly.type
_entity_poly.pdbx_seq_one_letter_code
_entity_poly.pdbx_strand_id
1 'polypeptide(L)'
;MTDPKPRDETASPQGTDTTASRSESENPALAGPTFHPEHRPRSNRDWWPDQVELSVLTRTSPDPDLLGADFDYKKAVAQLDFDAVKADIVSVMRTSQDWWPADWGHYGPLFIRMSWHAAGTYRQLDGRGGAGEGAQRFAPLRSRRRTTSSGHC
;
A
#
# COMPACT_ATOMS: atom_id res chain seq x y z
N MET A 1 6.45 26.14 72.05
CA MET A 1 5.22 25.53 72.57
C MET A 1 4.31 25.27 71.37
N THR A 2 4.37 24.03 70.87
CA THR A 2 3.25 23.28 70.28
C THR A 2 2.62 23.74 68.95
N ASP A 3 2.94 22.95 67.91
CA ASP A 3 2.22 22.53 66.68
C ASP A 3 1.82 23.50 65.54
N PRO A 4 2.22 23.20 64.29
CA PRO A 4 1.45 23.51 63.07
C PRO A 4 0.47 22.38 62.70
N LYS A 5 -0.80 22.73 62.43
CA LYS A 5 -1.87 21.83 61.90
C LYS A 5 -2.24 22.24 60.46
N PRO A 6 -2.92 21.38 59.67
CA PRO A 6 -2.42 20.66 58.51
C PRO A 6 -2.79 21.32 57.17
N ARG A 7 -2.18 20.84 56.07
CA ARG A 7 -2.53 21.23 54.69
C ARG A 7 -3.86 20.57 54.31
N ASP A 8 -4.86 21.36 53.94
CA ASP A 8 -6.03 20.86 53.21
C ASP A 8 -5.72 20.87 51.70
N GLU A 9 -5.38 19.68 51.20
CA GLU A 9 -5.43 19.32 49.80
C GLU A 9 -6.91 19.22 49.38
N THR A 10 -7.41 20.21 48.63
CA THR A 10 -8.70 20.09 47.95
C THR A 10 -8.53 20.36 46.46
N ALA A 11 -8.52 19.24 45.72
CA ALA A 11 -9.07 19.03 44.38
C ALA A 11 -8.82 20.11 43.32
N SER A 12 -7.72 19.94 42.56
CA SER A 12 -7.64 20.47 41.20
C SER A 12 -8.48 19.57 40.28
N PRO A 13 -9.38 20.10 39.44
CA PRO A 13 -10.22 19.29 38.58
C PRO A 13 -9.33 18.58 37.56
N GLN A 14 -9.37 17.23 37.58
CA GLN A 14 -8.71 16.42 36.57
C GLN A 14 -9.27 16.79 35.20
N GLY A 15 -8.45 17.48 34.41
CA GLY A 15 -8.66 17.61 32.98
C GLY A 15 -8.75 16.20 32.40
N THR A 16 -9.87 15.91 31.75
CA THR A 16 -10.03 14.71 30.95
C THR A 16 -9.09 14.80 29.75
N ASP A 17 -7.83 14.44 29.94
CA ASP A 17 -6.92 14.17 28.83
C ASP A 17 -7.35 12.87 28.17
N THR A 18 -8.38 13.01 27.32
CA THR A 18 -8.62 12.10 26.21
C THR A 18 -7.37 12.15 25.35
N THR A 19 -6.42 11.25 25.61
CA THR A 19 -5.32 11.00 24.67
C THR A 19 -5.96 10.38 23.44
N ALA A 20 -6.44 11.25 22.55
CA ALA A 20 -6.94 10.89 21.24
C ALA A 20 -5.83 10.13 20.53
N SER A 21 -6.12 8.88 20.17
CA SER A 21 -5.26 8.10 19.29
C SER A 21 -4.96 8.90 18.02
N ARG A 22 -3.67 9.07 17.73
CA ARG A 22 -3.17 9.92 16.63
C ARG A 22 -2.76 9.11 15.40
N SER A 23 -3.25 7.89 15.23
CA SER A 23 -2.93 7.09 14.05
C SER A 23 -4.06 7.13 13.02
N GLU A 24 -3.78 7.66 11.82
CA GLU A 24 -4.71 7.66 10.68
C GLU A 24 -5.03 6.24 10.15
N SER A 25 -4.53 5.18 10.79
CA SER A 25 -4.66 3.78 10.36
C SER A 25 -5.59 2.93 11.23
N GLU A 26 -6.22 3.49 12.26
CA GLU A 26 -7.07 2.71 13.16
C GLU A 26 -8.49 2.53 12.60
N ASN A 27 -8.93 1.28 12.55
CA ASN A 27 -10.28 0.89 12.13
C ASN A 27 -11.22 0.95 13.35
N PRO A 28 -12.30 1.75 13.33
CA PRO A 28 -13.20 1.91 14.48
C PRO A 28 -14.09 0.68 14.77
N ALA A 29 -14.24 -0.25 13.83
CA ALA A 29 -15.15 -1.41 13.97
C ALA A 29 -14.48 -2.69 14.47
N LEU A 30 -13.15 -2.74 14.43
CA LEU A 30 -12.36 -3.86 14.95
C LEU A 30 -11.49 -3.30 16.06
N ALA A 31 -11.50 -3.93 17.24
CA ALA A 31 -10.42 -3.69 18.17
C ALA A 31 -9.11 -3.95 17.41
N GLY A 32 -8.25 -2.92 17.32
CA GLY A 32 -6.93 -3.10 16.75
C GLY A 32 -6.24 -4.27 17.45
N PRO A 33 -5.34 -4.99 16.76
CA PRO A 33 -4.55 -6.03 17.43
C PRO A 33 -4.01 -5.42 18.72
N THR A 34 -4.26 -6.08 19.86
CA THR A 34 -3.78 -5.60 21.15
C THR A 34 -2.28 -5.41 21.03
N PHE A 35 -1.85 -4.15 21.03
CA PHE A 35 -0.43 -3.82 21.05
C PHE A 35 0.13 -4.41 22.33
N HIS A 36 0.80 -5.56 22.23
CA HIS A 36 1.71 -5.99 23.27
C HIS A 36 2.86 -4.97 23.25
N PRO A 37 3.06 -4.18 24.32
CA PRO A 37 4.08 -3.12 24.38
C PRO A 37 5.51 -3.69 24.43
N GLU A 38 5.66 -4.98 24.16
CA GLU A 38 6.94 -5.60 23.86
C GLU A 38 7.36 -5.06 22.50
N HIS A 39 8.08 -3.94 22.56
CA HIS A 39 8.69 -3.23 21.45
C HIS A 39 8.95 -4.15 20.27
N ARG A 40 8.49 -3.79 19.06
CA ARG A 40 9.03 -4.36 17.82
C ARG A 40 10.55 -4.45 18.01
N PRO A 41 11.16 -5.63 17.86
CA PRO A 41 12.59 -5.78 18.11
C PRO A 41 13.34 -4.68 17.36
N ARG A 42 14.11 -3.87 18.10
CA ARG A 42 14.88 -2.80 17.48
C ARG A 42 15.82 -3.44 16.47
N SER A 43 15.62 -3.07 15.22
CA SER A 43 16.49 -3.48 14.12
C SER A 43 17.76 -2.63 14.12
N ASN A 44 18.78 -3.06 13.39
CA ASN A 44 20.01 -2.28 13.24
C ASN A 44 19.75 -0.86 12.70
N ARG A 45 18.68 -0.66 11.91
CA ARG A 45 18.26 0.66 11.41
C ARG A 45 17.74 1.59 12.51
N ASP A 46 17.19 1.03 13.58
CA ASP A 46 16.69 1.82 14.72
C ASP A 46 17.86 2.32 15.59
N TRP A 47 18.99 1.62 15.58
CA TRP A 47 20.21 2.00 16.30
C TRP A 47 21.17 2.87 15.48
N TRP A 48 21.30 2.60 14.18
CA TRP A 48 22.17 3.34 13.25
C TRP A 48 21.37 3.80 12.02
N PRO A 49 20.63 4.93 12.11
CA PRO A 49 19.78 5.39 11.03
C PRO A 49 20.54 5.79 9.75
N ASP A 50 21.79 6.24 9.89
CA ASP A 50 22.64 6.70 8.77
C ASP A 50 23.54 5.59 8.19
N GLN A 51 23.38 4.33 8.62
CA GLN A 51 24.16 3.22 8.08
C GLN A 51 23.77 2.94 6.62
N VAL A 52 24.76 2.65 5.77
CA VAL A 52 24.55 2.23 4.38
C VAL A 52 23.66 0.98 4.33
N GLU A 53 22.57 1.07 3.58
CA GLU A 53 21.62 -0.03 3.40
C GLU A 53 21.98 -0.91 2.21
N LEU A 54 22.27 -2.20 2.46
CA LEU A 54 22.63 -3.16 1.42
C LEU A 54 21.44 -3.94 0.85
N SER A 55 20.25 -3.86 1.47
CA SER A 55 19.08 -4.60 0.97
C SER A 55 18.60 -4.14 -0.41
N VAL A 56 18.98 -2.95 -0.87
CA VAL A 56 18.77 -2.53 -2.26
C VAL A 56 19.35 -3.52 -3.27
N LEU A 57 20.49 -4.14 -2.94
CA LEU A 57 21.19 -5.06 -3.84
C LEU A 57 20.51 -6.44 -3.95
N THR A 58 19.68 -6.79 -2.98
CA THR A 58 19.00 -8.09 -2.89
C THR A 58 17.51 -8.01 -3.20
N ARG A 59 17.03 -6.89 -3.78
CA ARG A 59 15.58 -6.67 -4.03
C ARG A 59 14.96 -7.67 -5.00
N THR A 60 15.75 -8.19 -5.94
CA THR A 60 15.31 -9.12 -6.98
C THR A 60 16.04 -10.45 -6.82
N SER A 61 16.14 -10.95 -5.59
CA SER A 61 16.65 -12.30 -5.36
C SER A 61 15.81 -13.30 -6.16
N PRO A 62 16.41 -14.37 -6.71
CA PRO A 62 15.69 -15.41 -7.47
C PRO A 62 14.84 -16.34 -6.59
N ASP A 63 15.08 -16.36 -5.27
CA ASP A 63 14.41 -17.25 -4.30
C ASP A 63 12.86 -17.15 -4.25
N PRO A 64 12.22 -15.96 -4.38
CA PRO A 64 10.76 -15.85 -4.42
C PRO A 64 10.12 -16.02 -5.81
N ASP A 65 10.87 -16.36 -6.88
CA ASP A 65 10.28 -16.48 -8.21
C ASP A 65 9.48 -17.80 -8.36
N LEU A 66 8.16 -17.67 -8.46
CA LEU A 66 7.24 -18.79 -8.60
C LEU A 66 7.33 -19.48 -9.97
N LEU A 67 7.90 -18.82 -10.99
CA LEU A 67 8.00 -19.35 -12.34
C LEU A 67 9.25 -20.23 -12.53
N GLY A 68 10.21 -20.16 -11.60
CA GLY A 68 11.45 -20.93 -11.64
C GLY A 68 12.51 -20.33 -12.57
N ALA A 69 13.78 -20.68 -12.31
CA ALA A 69 14.92 -20.08 -12.98
C ALA A 69 14.99 -20.37 -14.50
N ASP A 70 14.35 -21.44 -14.96
CA ASP A 70 14.38 -21.88 -16.37
C ASP A 70 13.26 -21.26 -17.23
N PHE A 71 12.41 -20.42 -16.65
CA PHE A 71 11.26 -19.86 -17.36
C PHE A 71 11.64 -18.64 -18.23
N ASP A 72 11.43 -18.75 -19.55
CA ASP A 72 11.64 -17.66 -20.50
C ASP A 72 10.31 -16.94 -20.83
N TYR A 73 10.10 -15.80 -20.17
CA TYR A 73 8.92 -14.95 -20.40
C TYR A 73 8.81 -14.44 -21.85
N LYS A 74 9.92 -14.12 -22.52
CA LYS A 74 9.88 -13.62 -23.91
C LYS A 74 9.41 -14.71 -24.85
N LYS A 75 9.89 -15.93 -24.68
CA LYS A 75 9.46 -17.10 -25.47
C LYS A 75 7.98 -17.42 -25.21
N ALA A 76 7.54 -17.39 -23.96
CA ALA A 76 6.14 -17.64 -23.61
C ALA A 76 5.20 -16.60 -24.24
N VAL A 77 5.55 -15.30 -24.17
CA VAL A 77 4.76 -14.23 -24.77
C VAL A 77 4.75 -14.31 -26.30
N ALA A 78 5.85 -14.73 -26.93
CA ALA A 78 5.90 -14.89 -28.38
C ALA A 78 4.99 -16.02 -28.91
N GLN A 79 4.62 -16.98 -28.06
CA GLN A 79 3.71 -18.09 -28.39
C GLN A 79 2.23 -17.76 -28.11
N LEU A 80 1.95 -16.60 -27.52
CA LEU A 80 0.60 -16.21 -27.12
C LEU A 80 -0.24 -15.77 -28.34
N ASP A 81 -1.50 -16.19 -28.38
CA ASP A 81 -2.47 -15.68 -29.35
C ASP A 81 -2.91 -14.26 -28.97
N PHE A 82 -2.28 -13.26 -29.57
CA PHE A 82 -2.59 -11.85 -29.32
C PHE A 82 -3.99 -11.46 -29.79
N ASP A 83 -4.54 -12.09 -30.82
CA ASP A 83 -5.86 -11.75 -31.33
C ASP A 83 -6.95 -12.24 -30.39
N ALA A 84 -6.81 -13.46 -29.87
CA ALA A 84 -7.67 -13.99 -28.81
C ALA A 84 -7.63 -13.10 -27.56
N VAL A 85 -6.43 -12.75 -27.08
CA VAL A 85 -6.28 -11.90 -25.87
C VAL A 85 -6.91 -10.53 -26.06
N LYS A 86 -6.74 -9.89 -27.22
CA LYS A 86 -7.40 -8.60 -27.51
C LYS A 86 -8.91 -8.75 -27.53
N ALA A 87 -9.44 -9.81 -28.14
CA ALA A 87 -10.88 -10.08 -28.17
C ALA A 87 -11.44 -10.29 -26.76
N ASP A 88 -10.74 -11.04 -25.91
CA ASP A 88 -11.14 -11.30 -24.53
C ASP A 88 -11.13 -10.02 -23.69
N ILE A 89 -10.12 -9.16 -23.83
CA ILE A 89 -10.09 -7.85 -23.16
C ILE A 89 -11.28 -7.00 -23.58
N VAL A 90 -11.62 -6.99 -24.87
CA VAL A 90 -12.78 -6.27 -25.40
C VAL A 90 -14.10 -6.83 -24.87
N SER A 91 -14.19 -8.15 -24.70
CA SER A 91 -15.34 -8.80 -24.07
C SER A 91 -15.48 -8.37 -22.61
N VAL A 92 -14.41 -8.51 -21.80
CA VAL A 92 -14.40 -8.12 -20.38
C VAL A 92 -14.80 -6.66 -20.20
N MET A 93 -14.34 -5.77 -21.09
CA MET A 93 -14.70 -4.36 -21.03
C MET A 93 -16.21 -4.09 -21.14
N ARG A 94 -16.99 -5.01 -21.75
CA ARG A 94 -18.45 -4.89 -21.92
C ARG A 94 -19.24 -5.79 -20.96
N THR A 95 -18.57 -6.63 -20.18
CA THR A 95 -19.21 -7.54 -19.24
C THR A 95 -19.16 -6.97 -17.83
N SER A 96 -20.19 -6.19 -17.47
CA SER A 96 -20.32 -5.62 -16.11
C SER A 96 -20.41 -6.71 -15.05
N GLN A 97 -19.75 -6.48 -13.92
CA GLN A 97 -19.75 -7.35 -12.74
C GLN A 97 -20.56 -6.71 -11.62
N ASP A 98 -21.36 -7.50 -10.89
CA ASP A 98 -22.28 -6.98 -9.87
C ASP A 98 -21.56 -6.32 -8.68
N TRP A 99 -20.37 -6.82 -8.32
CA TRP A 99 -19.56 -6.32 -7.21
C TRP A 99 -18.79 -5.04 -7.55
N TRP A 100 -18.70 -4.68 -8.82
CA TRP A 100 -18.14 -3.40 -9.28
C TRP A 100 -18.75 -3.03 -10.64
N PRO A 101 -19.96 -2.45 -10.67
CA PRO A 101 -20.67 -2.20 -11.92
C PRO A 101 -19.90 -1.29 -12.88
N ALA A 102 -20.01 -1.55 -14.19
CA ALA A 102 -19.39 -0.72 -15.20
C ALA A 102 -20.16 0.60 -15.39
N ASP A 103 -19.44 1.72 -15.31
CA ASP A 103 -20.00 3.03 -15.67
C ASP A 103 -20.46 3.00 -17.13
N TRP A 104 -21.72 3.37 -17.38
CA TRP A 104 -22.35 3.35 -18.70
C TRP A 104 -22.29 1.98 -19.41
N GLY A 105 -22.13 0.88 -18.65
CA GLY A 105 -22.02 -0.47 -19.20
C GLY A 105 -20.68 -0.79 -19.88
N HIS A 106 -19.63 0.01 -19.66
CA HIS A 106 -18.32 -0.23 -20.30
C HIS A 106 -17.13 0.18 -19.40
N TYR A 107 -16.21 -0.74 -19.10
CA TYR A 107 -14.99 -0.47 -18.31
C TYR A 107 -13.87 0.26 -19.07
N GLY A 108 -14.14 0.77 -20.28
CA GLY A 108 -13.12 1.38 -21.13
C GLY A 108 -12.42 2.56 -20.46
N PRO A 109 -13.17 3.56 -19.94
CA PRO A 109 -12.59 4.69 -19.22
C PRO A 109 -11.74 4.26 -18.01
N LEU A 110 -12.17 3.22 -17.29
CA LEU A 110 -11.44 2.68 -16.14
C LEU A 110 -10.09 2.07 -16.55
N PHE A 111 -10.05 1.23 -17.59
CA PHE A 111 -8.81 0.61 -18.06
C PHE A 111 -7.82 1.61 -18.67
N ILE A 112 -8.32 2.64 -19.35
CA ILE A 112 -7.48 3.74 -19.85
C ILE A 112 -6.83 4.46 -18.67
N ARG A 113 -7.61 4.84 -17.65
CA ARG A 113 -7.10 5.50 -16.45
C ARG A 113 -6.09 4.62 -15.71
N MET A 114 -6.37 3.33 -15.55
CA MET A 114 -5.46 2.37 -14.91
C MET A 114 -4.12 2.33 -15.64
N SER A 115 -4.13 2.18 -16.98
CA SER A 115 -2.92 2.11 -17.80
C SER A 115 -2.10 3.40 -17.73
N TRP A 116 -2.78 4.56 -17.72
CA TRP A 116 -2.15 5.86 -17.52
C TRP A 116 -1.47 5.96 -16.14
N HIS A 117 -2.14 5.55 -15.06
CA HIS A 117 -1.53 5.58 -13.71
C HIS A 117 -0.36 4.62 -13.57
N ALA A 118 -0.38 3.47 -14.25
CA ALA A 118 0.75 2.55 -14.31
C ALA A 118 1.99 3.24 -14.89
N ALA A 119 1.84 3.79 -16.10
CA ALA A 119 2.93 4.43 -16.83
C ALA A 119 3.36 5.78 -16.22
N GLY A 120 2.43 6.53 -15.65
CA GLY A 120 2.65 7.89 -15.13
C GLY A 120 3.50 7.97 -13.86
N THR A 121 3.98 6.83 -13.32
CA THR A 121 4.97 6.82 -12.24
C THR A 121 6.41 7.00 -12.73
N TYR A 122 6.63 6.97 -14.05
CA TYR A 122 7.96 7.10 -14.65
C TYR A 122 8.59 8.47 -14.41
N ARG A 123 9.90 8.47 -14.13
CA ARG A 123 10.72 9.66 -13.93
C ARG A 123 11.96 9.60 -14.81
N GLN A 124 12.21 10.65 -15.59
CA GLN A 124 13.34 10.69 -16.52
C GLN A 124 14.71 10.77 -15.84
N LEU A 125 14.80 11.40 -14.66
CA LEU A 125 16.08 11.71 -14.00
C LEU A 125 16.83 10.47 -13.50
N ASP A 126 16.12 9.47 -13.01
CA ASP A 126 16.68 8.22 -12.46
C ASP A 126 16.18 6.97 -13.19
N GLY A 127 15.35 7.14 -14.23
CA GLY A 127 14.78 6.05 -15.03
C GLY A 127 13.83 5.13 -14.26
N ARG A 128 13.44 5.49 -13.03
CA ARG A 128 12.63 4.65 -12.14
C ARG A 128 11.14 4.87 -12.37
N GLY A 129 10.35 3.86 -12.00
CA GLY A 129 8.91 3.84 -12.16
C GLY A 129 8.48 3.47 -13.57
N GLY A 130 7.21 3.71 -13.89
CA GLY A 130 6.56 3.28 -15.13
C GLY A 130 5.88 1.93 -14.99
N ALA A 131 5.37 1.42 -16.12
CA ALA A 131 4.57 0.19 -16.16
C ALA A 131 5.41 -1.09 -16.37
N GLY A 132 6.72 -0.98 -16.60
CA GLY A 132 7.57 -2.10 -17.05
C GLY A 132 7.71 -3.25 -16.06
N GLU A 133 7.64 -2.97 -14.75
CA GLU A 133 7.77 -3.98 -13.69
C GLU A 133 6.41 -4.41 -13.10
N GLY A 134 5.30 -3.83 -13.57
CA GLY A 134 3.98 -4.09 -13.00
C GLY A 134 3.85 -3.68 -11.52
N ALA A 135 4.65 -2.73 -11.05
CA ALA A 135 4.77 -2.36 -9.64
C ALA A 135 3.46 -1.82 -9.02
N GLN A 136 2.48 -1.42 -9.83
CA GLN A 136 1.17 -0.94 -9.37
C GLN A 136 0.42 -1.97 -8.50
N ARG A 137 0.68 -3.28 -8.67
CA ARG A 137 0.07 -4.35 -7.85
C ARG A 137 0.64 -4.44 -6.43
N PHE A 138 1.80 -3.82 -6.17
CA PHE A 138 2.49 -3.89 -4.89
C PHE A 138 2.44 -2.57 -4.11
N ALA A 139 2.80 -2.65 -2.83
CA ALA A 139 3.00 -1.47 -2.02
C ALA A 139 4.27 -0.73 -2.47
N PRO A 140 4.34 0.59 -2.32
CA PRO A 140 3.30 1.49 -1.82
C PRO A 140 2.29 1.95 -2.90
N LEU A 141 2.48 1.56 -4.17
CA LEU A 141 1.71 2.12 -5.28
C LEU A 141 0.23 1.72 -5.28
N ARG A 142 -0.10 0.49 -4.85
CA ARG A 142 -1.51 0.03 -4.76
C ARG A 142 -2.38 0.86 -3.81
N SER A 143 -1.78 1.54 -2.83
CA SER A 143 -2.46 2.33 -1.80
C SER A 143 -2.24 3.83 -1.95
N ARG A 144 -1.69 4.28 -3.08
CA ARG A 144 -1.51 5.72 -3.34
C ARG A 144 -2.88 6.37 -3.57
N ARG A 145 -3.14 7.53 -2.95
CA ARG A 145 -4.39 8.30 -3.12
C ARG A 145 -4.84 8.54 -4.58
N ARG A 146 -3.92 8.49 -5.55
CA ARG A 146 -4.23 8.69 -6.98
C ARG A 146 -4.65 7.41 -7.72
N THR A 147 -4.30 6.23 -7.19
CA THR A 147 -4.65 4.92 -7.75
C THR A 147 -5.89 4.31 -7.09
N THR A 148 -6.29 4.79 -5.91
CA THR A 148 -7.54 4.38 -5.27
C THR A 148 -8.73 4.86 -6.10
N SER A 149 -9.54 3.91 -6.58
CA SER A 149 -10.81 4.15 -7.29
C SER A 149 -11.94 4.52 -6.33
N SER A 150 -11.64 5.19 -5.20
CA SER A 150 -12.64 5.57 -4.20
C SER A 150 -13.71 6.43 -4.88
N GLY A 151 -14.81 5.78 -5.25
CA GLY A 151 -15.94 6.32 -5.98
C GLY A 151 -16.84 7.15 -5.07
N HIS A 152 -16.28 8.18 -4.46
CA HIS A 152 -17.03 9.26 -3.83
C HIS A 152 -16.46 10.58 -4.36
N CYS A 153 -17.26 11.23 -5.19
CA CYS A 153 -17.26 12.68 -5.32
C CYS A 153 -18.05 13.26 -4.15
#